data_AF-A0A955F215-F1
#
_entry.id   AF-A0A955F215-F1
#
_cell.length_a   1.000
_cell.length_b   1.000
_cell.length_c   1.000
_cell.angle_alpha   90.00
_cell.angle_beta   90.00
_cell.angle_gamma   90.00
#
_symmetry.space_group_name_H-M   'P 1'
#
loop_
_entity.id
_entity.type
_entity.pdbx_description
1 polymer ?
#
loop_
_entity_poly.entity_id
_entity_poly.type
_entity_poly.pdbx_seq_one_letter_code
_entity_poly.pdbx_strand_id
1 'polypeptide(L)'
;MTDAPHIPATPPDPPEPGGFWRRPWGLLHRRVIKPILTANDSPRGLALGFAMGLWVALTPTVGLQITIVVILGTLLRANRIVAVAMTWVSNPVTFIPMYYAYYRLGVWVLGRAALRYSEIKVLLRVGDHRSAWDMILECFRVLGGPLWVGSLIIATVVTLPAYPLARGFFERRARLRQDSRESGDGDKRPLGVGEAGL
;
A
#
# COMPACT_ATOMS: atom_id res chain seq x y z
N MET A 1 -51.73 51.96 -10.88
CA MET A 1 -51.16 51.01 -11.88
C MET A 1 -49.66 51.19 -11.78
N THR A 2 -49.04 50.44 -10.87
CA THR A 2 -47.68 50.69 -10.37
C THR A 2 -46.75 49.75 -11.12
N ASP A 3 -45.88 50.31 -11.96
CA ASP A 3 -44.91 49.56 -12.76
C ASP A 3 -43.92 48.85 -11.82
N ALA A 4 -43.74 47.54 -12.01
CA ALA A 4 -42.79 46.75 -11.24
C ALA A 4 -41.37 46.96 -11.79
N PRO A 5 -40.33 47.08 -10.93
CA PRO A 5 -38.96 47.31 -11.39
C PRO A 5 -38.39 46.07 -12.10
N HIS A 6 -37.91 46.28 -13.33
CA HIS A 6 -37.16 45.29 -14.10
C HIS A 6 -35.82 44.96 -13.41
N ILE A 7 -35.71 43.75 -12.86
CA ILE A 7 -34.44 43.21 -12.35
C ILE A 7 -33.64 42.68 -13.56
N PRO A 8 -32.41 43.18 -13.83
CA PRO A 8 -31.57 42.61 -14.88
C PRO A 8 -31.17 41.18 -14.50
N ALA A 9 -31.23 40.26 -15.47
CA ALA A 9 -30.90 38.85 -15.25
C ALA A 9 -29.48 38.71 -14.68
N THR A 10 -29.34 37.92 -13.60
CA THR A 10 -28.03 37.58 -13.04
C THR A 10 -27.16 36.92 -14.11
N PRO A 11 -25.85 37.22 -14.19
CA PRO A 11 -24.96 36.54 -15.11
C PRO A 11 -25.00 35.03 -14.85
N PRO A 12 -24.87 34.18 -15.89
CA PRO A 12 -24.85 32.74 -15.71
C PRO A 12 -23.68 32.34 -14.80
N ASP A 13 -23.95 31.44 -13.85
CA ASP A 13 -22.95 30.92 -12.93
C ASP A 13 -21.75 30.34 -13.72
N PRO A 14 -20.51 30.51 -13.21
CA PRO A 14 -19.34 29.92 -13.85
C PRO A 14 -19.50 28.39 -13.91
N PRO A 15 -19.06 27.74 -15.01
CA PRO A 15 -19.24 26.31 -15.20
C PRO A 15 -18.59 25.55 -14.03
N GLU A 16 -19.38 24.73 -13.33
CA GLU A 16 -18.85 23.90 -12.25
C GLU A 16 -17.71 23.01 -12.77
N PRO A 17 -16.54 22.99 -12.13
CA PRO A 17 -15.42 22.15 -12.56
C PRO A 17 -15.84 20.68 -12.54
N GLY A 18 -15.98 20.10 -13.74
CA GLY A 18 -16.57 18.80 -13.99
C GLY A 18 -16.14 17.70 -13.02
N GLY A 19 -17.11 17.16 -12.29
CA GLY A 19 -16.98 16.09 -11.30
C GLY A 19 -16.68 14.69 -11.87
N PHE A 20 -15.87 14.59 -12.92
CA PHE A 20 -15.35 13.29 -13.41
C PHE A 20 -14.35 12.69 -12.41
N TRP A 21 -13.58 13.54 -11.73
CA TRP A 21 -12.49 13.13 -10.84
C TRP A 21 -12.92 12.69 -9.43
N ARG A 22 -14.19 12.90 -9.03
CA ARG A 22 -14.67 12.55 -7.67
C ARG A 22 -15.26 11.14 -7.55
N ARG A 23 -15.72 10.54 -8.65
CA ARG A 23 -16.45 9.26 -8.64
C ARG A 23 -15.59 8.01 -8.35
N PRO A 24 -14.37 7.84 -8.89
CA PRO A 24 -13.58 6.63 -8.60
C PRO A 24 -13.05 6.65 -7.15
N TRP A 25 -12.73 7.84 -6.62
CA TRP A 25 -12.15 7.99 -5.28
C TRP A 25 -13.15 7.65 -4.16
N GLY A 26 -14.41 8.06 -4.29
CA GLY A 26 -15.44 7.77 -3.28
C GLY A 26 -15.79 6.27 -3.16
N LEU A 27 -15.78 5.54 -4.28
CA LEU A 27 -16.02 4.09 -4.33
C LEU A 27 -14.82 3.29 -3.81
N LEU A 28 -13.61 3.67 -4.21
CA LEU A 28 -12.36 3.08 -3.70
C LEU A 28 -12.23 3.30 -2.19
N HIS A 29 -12.49 4.53 -1.72
CA HIS A 29 -12.42 4.87 -0.31
C HIS A 29 -13.42 4.09 0.56
N ARG A 30 -14.65 3.90 0.08
CA ARG A 30 -15.68 3.15 0.82
C ARG A 30 -15.47 1.62 0.78
N ARG A 31 -14.99 1.06 -0.33
CA ARG A 31 -14.89 -0.41 -0.49
C ARG A 31 -13.54 -1.01 -0.11
N VAL A 32 -12.45 -0.23 -0.16
CA VAL A 32 -11.10 -0.72 0.13
C VAL A 32 -10.57 -0.06 1.41
N ILE A 33 -10.59 1.26 1.48
CA ILE A 33 -9.96 2.00 2.59
C ILE A 33 -10.75 1.86 3.90
N LYS A 34 -12.08 2.00 3.87
CA LYS A 34 -12.92 1.83 5.06
C LYS A 34 -12.77 0.44 5.70
N PRO A 35 -12.93 -0.71 5.00
CA PRO A 35 -12.78 -2.03 5.62
C PRO A 35 -11.36 -2.33 6.11
N ILE A 36 -10.30 -1.84 5.46
CA ILE A 36 -8.92 -1.91 6.01
C ILE A 36 -8.81 -1.16 7.34
N LEU A 37 -9.52 -0.04 7.47
CA LEU A 37 -9.50 0.83 8.64
C LEU A 37 -10.53 0.46 9.71
N THR A 38 -11.55 -0.33 9.40
CA THR A 38 -12.61 -0.78 10.32
C THR A 38 -12.56 -2.27 10.63
N ALA A 39 -11.68 -3.04 9.99
CA ALA A 39 -11.35 -4.38 10.48
C ALA A 39 -10.80 -4.23 11.91
N ASN A 40 -11.45 -4.88 12.88
CA ASN A 40 -11.03 -5.00 14.27
C ASN A 40 -9.73 -5.82 14.41
N ASP A 41 -8.85 -5.77 13.42
CA ASP A 41 -7.60 -6.51 13.44
C ASP A 41 -6.63 -5.84 14.42
N SER A 42 -6.01 -6.67 15.25
CA SER A 42 -5.00 -6.20 16.19
C SER A 42 -3.91 -5.40 15.46
N PRO A 43 -3.35 -4.33 16.06
CA PRO A 43 -2.24 -3.57 15.47
C PRO A 43 -1.07 -4.47 15.05
N ARG A 44 -0.88 -5.59 15.75
CA ARG A 44 0.09 -6.64 15.44
C ARG A 44 -0.20 -7.32 14.10
N GLY A 45 -1.45 -7.67 13.81
CA GLY A 45 -1.86 -8.31 12.55
C GLY A 45 -1.71 -7.37 11.34
N LEU A 46 -2.00 -6.08 11.53
CA LEU A 46 -1.79 -5.04 10.50
C LEU A 46 -0.30 -4.84 10.22
N ALA A 47 0.53 -4.71 11.26
CA ALA A 47 1.98 -4.55 11.12
C ALA A 47 2.65 -5.77 10.47
N LEU A 48 2.20 -6.98 10.82
CA LEU A 48 2.70 -8.21 10.22
C LEU A 48 2.31 -8.30 8.74
N GLY A 49 1.06 -7.94 8.40
CA GLY A 49 0.61 -7.86 7.02
C GLY A 49 1.43 -6.86 6.21
N PHE A 50 1.68 -5.68 6.77
CA PHE A 50 2.51 -4.65 6.16
C PHE A 50 3.94 -5.14 5.88
N ALA A 51 4.61 -5.68 6.90
CA ALA A 51 6.00 -6.12 6.78
C ALA A 51 6.15 -7.29 5.80
N MET A 52 5.27 -8.30 5.88
CA MET A 52 5.31 -9.45 4.98
C MET A 52 4.98 -9.04 3.54
N GLY A 53 3.96 -8.21 3.34
CA GLY A 53 3.60 -7.70 2.02
C GLY A 53 4.73 -6.88 1.40
N LEU A 54 5.40 -6.02 2.18
CA LEU A 54 6.56 -5.26 1.74
C LEU A 54 7.74 -6.17 1.38
N TRP A 55 8.03 -7.19 2.18
CA TRP A 55 9.10 -8.14 1.90
C TRP A 55 8.87 -8.87 0.58
N VAL A 56 7.66 -9.38 0.35
CA VAL A 56 7.32 -10.05 -0.92
C VAL A 56 7.34 -9.06 -2.09
N ALA A 57 6.87 -7.82 -1.90
CA ALA A 57 6.89 -6.78 -2.93
C ALA A 57 8.32 -6.46 -3.42
N LEU A 58 9.31 -6.60 -2.54
CA LEU A 58 10.73 -6.38 -2.82
C LEU A 58 11.42 -7.62 -3.44
N THR A 59 10.74 -8.76 -3.55
CA THR A 59 11.27 -9.93 -4.28
C THR A 59 10.88 -9.88 -5.77
N PRO A 60 11.68 -10.48 -6.67
CA PRO A 60 11.41 -10.50 -8.11
C PRO A 60 10.33 -11.54 -8.48
N THR A 61 9.18 -11.48 -7.81
CA THR A 61 8.05 -12.43 -7.93
C THR A 61 6.84 -11.82 -8.64
N VAL A 62 7.04 -10.75 -9.42
CA VAL A 62 5.99 -10.00 -10.12
C VAL A 62 5.07 -10.94 -10.90
N GLY A 63 3.76 -10.86 -10.65
CA GLY A 63 2.76 -11.80 -11.19
C GLY A 63 2.34 -12.90 -10.21
N LEU A 64 3.26 -13.39 -9.39
CA LEU A 64 2.99 -14.35 -8.30
C LEU A 64 2.84 -13.71 -6.92
N GLN A 65 3.25 -12.44 -6.77
CA GLN A 65 3.24 -11.70 -5.50
C GLN A 65 1.91 -11.78 -4.75
N ILE A 66 0.77 -11.57 -5.44
CA ILE A 66 -0.54 -11.59 -4.79
C ILE A 66 -0.82 -12.97 -4.18
N THR A 67 -0.57 -14.04 -4.93
CA THR A 67 -0.76 -15.41 -4.48
C THR A 67 0.13 -15.72 -3.27
N ILE A 68 1.41 -15.38 -3.35
CA ILE A 68 2.38 -15.59 -2.27
C ILE A 68 1.94 -14.84 -1.02
N VAL A 69 1.58 -13.56 -1.15
CA VAL A 69 1.16 -12.71 -0.04
C VAL A 69 -0.14 -13.20 0.60
N VAL A 70 -1.12 -13.67 -0.18
CA VAL A 70 -2.37 -14.22 0.37
C VAL A 70 -2.12 -15.50 1.14
N ILE A 71 -1.28 -16.40 0.62
CA ILE A 71 -0.91 -17.66 1.28
C ILE A 71 -0.16 -17.36 2.58
N LEU A 72 0.92 -16.58 2.52
CA LEU A 72 1.71 -16.21 3.69
C LEU A 72 0.88 -15.42 4.70
N GLY A 73 0.03 -14.51 4.25
CA GLY A 73 -0.88 -13.75 5.10
C GLY A 73 -1.89 -14.64 5.83
N THR A 74 -2.33 -15.74 5.20
CA THR A 74 -3.20 -16.72 5.84
C THR A 74 -2.45 -17.55 6.87
N LEU A 75 -1.27 -18.06 6.52
CA LEU A 75 -0.45 -18.89 7.41
C LEU A 75 0.02 -18.12 8.66
N LEU A 76 0.46 -16.88 8.49
CA LEU A 76 0.96 -16.04 9.57
C LEU A 76 -0.15 -15.29 10.31
N ARG A 77 -1.43 -15.54 9.98
CA ARG A 77 -2.60 -14.84 10.52
C ARG A 77 -2.45 -13.31 10.43
N ALA A 78 -1.87 -12.84 9.33
CA ALA A 78 -1.66 -11.44 9.01
C ALA A 78 -2.92 -10.82 8.39
N ASN A 79 -3.05 -9.49 8.44
CA ASN A 79 -4.06 -8.82 7.63
C ASN A 79 -3.68 -8.93 6.13
N ARG A 80 -4.42 -9.78 5.42
CA ARG A 80 -4.21 -10.07 4.00
C ARG A 80 -4.42 -8.85 3.11
N ILE A 81 -5.34 -7.96 3.48
CA ILE A 81 -5.65 -6.77 2.67
C ILE A 81 -4.48 -5.79 2.71
N VAL A 82 -3.92 -5.53 3.90
CA VAL A 82 -2.72 -4.70 4.06
C VAL A 82 -1.55 -5.33 3.33
N ALA A 83 -1.39 -6.65 3.46
CA ALA A 83 -0.30 -7.35 2.80
C ALA A 83 -0.38 -7.23 1.27
N VAL A 84 -1.58 -7.44 0.69
CA VAL A 84 -1.81 -7.26 -0.76
C VAL A 84 -1.62 -5.81 -1.16
N ALA A 85 -2.07 -4.84 -0.36
CA ALA A 85 -1.86 -3.42 -0.66
C ALA A 85 -0.37 -3.08 -0.77
N MET A 86 0.49 -3.71 0.04
CA MET A 86 1.94 -3.48 -0.02
C MET A 86 2.59 -4.01 -1.29
N THR A 87 2.00 -4.98 -1.99
CA THR A 87 2.55 -5.46 -3.28
C THR A 87 2.46 -4.40 -4.38
N TRP A 88 1.61 -3.39 -4.21
CA TRP A 88 1.40 -2.31 -5.19
C TRP A 88 2.41 -1.17 -5.04
N VAL A 89 3.27 -1.21 -4.02
CA VAL A 89 4.39 -0.27 -3.88
C VAL A 89 5.37 -0.42 -5.06
N SER A 90 5.47 -1.63 -5.60
CA SER A 90 6.30 -1.94 -6.76
C SER A 90 5.55 -1.62 -8.05
N ASN A 91 5.88 -0.48 -8.65
CA ASN A 91 5.31 0.03 -9.91
C ASN A 91 6.20 -0.41 -11.10
N PRO A 92 5.64 -0.67 -12.31
CA PRO A 92 6.41 -0.89 -13.55
C PRO A 92 7.65 -0.01 -13.75
N VAL A 93 7.54 1.27 -13.40
CA VAL A 93 8.63 2.28 -13.48
C VAL A 93 9.72 2.02 -12.43
N THR A 94 9.38 1.51 -11.25
CA THR A 94 10.36 1.25 -10.18
C THR A 94 11.05 -0.11 -10.30
N PHE A 95 10.49 -1.07 -11.03
CA PHE A 95 11.12 -2.40 -11.18
C PHE A 95 12.50 -2.34 -11.83
N ILE A 96 12.70 -1.53 -12.87
CA ILE A 96 13.98 -1.44 -13.60
C ILE A 96 15.14 -1.00 -12.68
N PRO A 97 15.08 0.17 -12.01
CA PRO A 97 16.15 0.60 -11.12
C PRO A 97 16.31 -0.33 -9.91
N MET A 98 15.21 -0.89 -9.41
CA MET A 98 15.22 -1.80 -8.26
C MET A 98 15.92 -3.12 -8.60
N TYR A 99 15.59 -3.75 -9.72
CA TYR A 99 16.21 -5.00 -10.16
C TYR A 99 17.68 -4.81 -10.52
N TYR A 100 18.05 -3.66 -11.08
CA TYR A 100 19.45 -3.31 -11.29
C TYR A 100 20.21 -3.22 -9.96
N ALA A 101 19.65 -2.58 -8.94
CA ALA A 101 20.26 -2.49 -7.62
C ALA A 101 20.41 -3.89 -6.98
N TYR A 102 19.38 -4.73 -7.08
CA TYR A 102 19.40 -6.10 -6.56
C TYR A 102 20.48 -6.92 -7.24
N TYR A 103 20.52 -6.86 -8.57
CA TYR A 103 21.49 -7.60 -9.34
C TYR A 103 22.92 -7.19 -9.01
N ARG A 104 23.18 -5.87 -8.94
CA ARG A 104 24.50 -5.35 -8.57
C ARG A 104 24.94 -5.78 -7.18
N LEU A 105 24.03 -5.70 -6.20
CA LEU A 105 24.32 -6.15 -4.85
C LEU A 105 24.60 -7.65 -4.83
N GLY A 106 23.81 -8.45 -5.54
CA GLY A 106 24.00 -9.88 -5.68
C GLY A 106 25.34 -10.24 -6.32
N VAL A 107 25.70 -9.59 -7.42
CA VAL A 107 26.99 -9.83 -8.11
C VAL A 107 28.16 -9.53 -7.18
N TRP A 108 28.07 -8.43 -6.44
CA TRP A 108 29.07 -8.05 -5.44
C TRP A 108 29.18 -9.09 -4.32
N VAL A 109 28.06 -9.54 -3.75
CA VAL A 109 28.04 -10.57 -2.70
C VAL A 109 28.52 -11.93 -3.19
N LEU A 110 28.21 -12.30 -4.43
CA LEU A 110 28.62 -13.58 -5.04
C LEU A 110 30.04 -13.54 -5.62
N GLY A 111 30.74 -12.40 -5.56
CA GLY A 111 32.09 -12.24 -6.13
C GLY A 111 32.15 -12.46 -7.65
N ARG A 112 31.05 -12.19 -8.37
CA ARG A 112 31.00 -12.36 -9.83
C ARG A 112 31.56 -11.13 -10.54
N ALA A 113 32.13 -11.34 -11.73
CA ALA A 113 32.57 -10.25 -12.60
C ALA A 113 31.39 -9.38 -13.07
N ALA A 114 31.70 -8.21 -13.63
CA ALA A 114 30.75 -7.18 -14.05
C ALA A 114 29.60 -7.71 -14.94
N LEU A 115 28.52 -6.91 -15.01
CA LEU A 115 27.33 -7.16 -15.82
C LEU A 115 27.67 -7.65 -17.23
N ARG A 116 27.22 -8.86 -17.57
CA ARG A 116 27.32 -9.39 -18.93
C ARG A 116 26.29 -8.69 -19.82
N TYR A 117 26.60 -8.52 -21.10
CA TYR A 117 25.69 -7.89 -22.07
C TYR A 117 24.29 -8.54 -22.10
N SER A 118 24.20 -9.86 -21.93
CA SER A 118 22.94 -10.60 -21.83
C SER A 118 22.08 -10.17 -20.64
N GLU A 119 22.69 -9.80 -19.51
CA GLU A 119 22.00 -9.41 -18.28
C GLU A 119 21.45 -7.99 -18.39
N ILE A 120 22.23 -7.08 -18.99
CA ILE A 120 21.80 -5.71 -19.30
C ILE A 120 20.61 -5.72 -20.26
N LYS A 121 20.67 -6.57 -21.29
CA LYS A 121 19.58 -6.70 -22.27
C LYS A 121 18.28 -7.18 -21.63
N VAL A 122 18.35 -8.11 -20.68
CA VAL A 122 17.15 -8.56 -19.94
C VAL A 122 16.62 -7.44 -19.05
N LEU A 123 17.47 -6.76 -18.27
CA LEU A 123 17.07 -5.62 -17.42
C LEU A 123 16.36 -4.50 -18.20
N LEU A 124 16.86 -4.16 -19.40
CA LEU A 124 16.26 -3.15 -20.26
C LEU A 124 14.95 -3.60 -20.92
N ARG A 125 14.72 -4.91 -21.04
CA ARG A 125 13.52 -5.50 -21.66
C ARG A 125 12.49 -6.00 -20.66
N VAL A 126 12.71 -5.84 -19.36
CA VAL A 126 11.75 -6.23 -18.29
C VAL A 126 10.34 -5.67 -18.52
N GLY A 127 10.18 -4.56 -19.24
CA GLY A 127 8.87 -3.98 -19.58
C GLY A 127 8.29 -4.40 -20.95
N ASP A 128 9.06 -5.10 -21.78
CA ASP A 128 8.74 -5.41 -23.18
C ASP A 128 8.18 -6.83 -23.37
N HIS A 129 8.17 -7.64 -22.30
CA HIS A 129 7.64 -9.00 -22.33
C HIS A 129 6.11 -9.01 -22.50
N ARG A 130 5.62 -9.83 -23.44
CA ARG A 130 4.18 -9.97 -23.68
C ARG A 130 3.42 -10.61 -22.51
N SER A 131 4.10 -11.34 -21.63
CA SER A 131 3.51 -11.95 -20.44
C SER A 131 4.43 -11.82 -19.21
N ALA A 132 3.82 -11.65 -18.04
CA ALA A 132 4.55 -11.62 -16.76
C ALA A 132 5.27 -12.97 -16.50
N TRP A 133 4.73 -14.07 -17.01
CA TRP A 133 5.32 -15.40 -16.87
C TRP A 133 6.63 -15.54 -17.65
N ASP A 134 6.68 -15.02 -18.88
CA ASP A 134 7.90 -15.02 -19.69
C ASP A 134 8.98 -14.16 -19.04
N MET A 135 8.60 -13.00 -18.51
CA MET A 135 9.51 -12.12 -17.77
C MET A 135 10.10 -12.82 -16.53
N ILE A 136 9.29 -13.51 -15.74
CA ILE A 136 9.75 -14.26 -14.56
C ILE A 136 10.72 -15.35 -14.96
N LEU A 137 10.37 -16.17 -15.96
CA LEU A 137 11.20 -17.30 -16.40
C LEU A 137 12.53 -16.83 -16.98
N GLU A 138 12.55 -15.73 -17.73
CA GLU A 138 13.77 -15.17 -18.30
C GLU A 138 14.65 -14.52 -17.21
N CYS A 139 14.04 -13.78 -16.26
CA CYS A 139 14.75 -13.29 -15.08
C CYS A 139 15.36 -14.43 -14.26
N PHE A 140 14.60 -15.52 -14.07
CA PHE A 140 15.07 -16.70 -13.34
C PHE A 140 16.22 -17.40 -14.06
N ARG A 141 16.13 -17.57 -15.38
CA ARG A 141 17.18 -18.23 -16.18
C ARG A 141 18.46 -17.40 -16.33
N VAL A 142 18.34 -16.10 -16.55
CA VAL A 142 19.48 -15.24 -16.93
C VAL A 142 20.08 -14.51 -15.73
N LEU A 143 19.23 -13.99 -14.83
CA LEU A 143 19.64 -13.15 -13.69
C LEU A 143 19.57 -13.90 -12.35
N GLY A 144 19.05 -15.13 -12.34
CA GLY A 144 18.51 -15.82 -11.16
C GLY A 144 19.39 -15.76 -9.91
N GLY A 145 20.62 -16.27 -9.97
CA GLY A 145 21.47 -16.36 -8.77
C GLY A 145 21.71 -15.01 -8.07
N PRO A 146 22.35 -14.04 -8.75
CA PRO A 146 22.64 -12.74 -8.14
C PRO A 146 21.38 -11.92 -7.82
N LEU A 147 20.39 -11.90 -8.71
CA LEU A 147 19.17 -11.12 -8.50
C LEU A 147 18.42 -11.54 -7.24
N TRP A 148 18.24 -12.86 -7.05
CA TRP A 148 17.57 -13.39 -5.86
C TRP A 148 18.35 -13.06 -4.60
N VAL A 149 19.66 -13.26 -4.57
CA VAL A 149 20.48 -12.95 -3.40
C VAL A 149 20.41 -11.47 -3.03
N GLY A 150 20.60 -10.55 -3.99
CA GLY A 150 20.50 -9.13 -3.71
C GLY A 150 19.10 -8.69 -3.28
N SER A 151 18.06 -9.25 -3.91
CA SER A 151 16.67 -8.96 -3.53
C SER A 151 16.33 -9.44 -2.12
N LEU A 152 16.80 -10.62 -1.70
CA LEU A 152 16.56 -11.16 -0.36
C LEU A 152 17.27 -10.33 0.71
N ILE A 153 18.48 -9.86 0.41
CA ILE A 153 19.23 -8.97 1.30
C ILE A 153 18.48 -7.65 1.47
N ILE A 154 18.12 -6.98 0.37
CA ILE A 154 17.42 -5.69 0.44
C ILE A 154 16.03 -5.84 1.06
N ALA A 155 15.26 -6.86 0.65
CA ALA A 155 13.95 -7.14 1.23
C ALA A 155 14.04 -7.32 2.75
N THR A 156 15.05 -8.05 3.24
CA THR A 156 15.24 -8.25 4.67
C THR A 156 15.66 -6.96 5.37
N VAL A 157 16.65 -6.24 4.84
CA VAL A 157 17.18 -4.99 5.42
C VAL A 157 16.09 -3.90 5.48
N VAL A 158 15.24 -3.80 4.47
CA VAL A 158 14.16 -2.81 4.42
C VAL A 158 12.98 -3.21 5.31
N THR A 159 12.60 -4.49 5.32
CA THR A 159 11.44 -4.96 6.07
C THR A 159 11.69 -5.04 7.58
N LEU A 160 12.91 -5.37 8.00
CA LEU A 160 13.25 -5.55 9.41
C LEU A 160 12.96 -4.31 10.27
N PRO A 161 13.34 -3.08 9.88
CA PRO A 161 12.89 -1.86 10.57
C PRO A 161 11.44 -1.47 10.24
N ALA A 162 10.91 -1.89 9.09
CA ALA A 162 9.53 -1.57 8.71
C ALA A 162 8.49 -2.19 9.66
N TYR A 163 8.74 -3.38 10.21
CA TYR A 163 7.83 -4.03 11.16
C TYR A 163 7.59 -3.22 12.46
N PRO A 164 8.61 -2.85 13.25
CA PRO A 164 8.41 -2.06 14.46
C PRO A 164 7.85 -0.66 14.16
N LEU A 165 8.23 -0.04 13.03
CA LEU A 165 7.68 1.24 12.59
C LEU A 165 6.17 1.13 12.30
N ALA A 166 5.77 0.12 11.51
CA ALA A 166 4.38 -0.14 11.20
C ALA A 166 3.58 -0.47 12.47
N ARG A 167 4.15 -1.28 13.37
CA ARG A 167 3.53 -1.60 14.66
C ARG A 167 3.30 -0.35 15.50
N GLY A 168 4.31 0.49 15.67
CA GLY A 168 4.18 1.76 16.41
C GLY A 168 3.15 2.70 15.78
N PHE A 169 3.10 2.79 14.45
CA PHE A 169 2.10 3.58 13.74
C PHE A 169 0.68 3.07 13.98
N PHE A 170 0.43 1.77 13.82
CA PHE A 170 -0.89 1.19 14.02
C PHE A 170 -1.33 1.22 15.48
N GLU A 171 -0.42 1.03 16.44
CA GLU A 171 -0.72 1.13 17.87
C GLU A 171 -1.07 2.57 18.28
N ARG A 172 -0.31 3.58 17.80
CA ARG A 172 -0.64 4.99 18.05
C ARG A 172 -2.01 5.35 17.49
N ARG A 173 -2.31 4.88 16.29
CA ARG A 173 -3.62 5.12 15.65
C ARG A 173 -4.76 4.42 16.37
N ALA A 174 -4.52 3.24 16.95
CA ALA A 174 -5.52 2.52 17.73
C ALA A 174 -5.85 3.25 19.04
N ARG A 175 -4.84 3.79 19.75
CA ARG A 175 -5.03 4.58 20.99
C ARG A 175 -5.87 5.83 20.76
N LEU A 176 -5.51 6.65 19.76
CA LEU A 176 -6.24 7.89 19.44
C LEU A 176 -7.72 7.67 19.11
N ARG A 177 -8.07 6.48 18.59
CA ARG A 177 -9.47 6.11 18.30
C ARG A 177 -10.26 5.73 19.55
N GLN A 178 -9.61 5.22 20.59
CA GLN A 178 -10.26 4.94 21.86
C GLN A 178 -10.54 6.25 22.60
N ASP A 179 -9.55 7.14 22.68
CA ASP A 179 -9.68 8.46 23.34
C ASP A 179 -10.80 9.31 22.70
N SER A 180 -10.92 9.27 21.37
CA SER A 180 -11.98 9.98 20.63
C SER A 180 -13.38 9.40 20.86
N ARG A 181 -13.48 8.09 21.17
CA ARG A 181 -14.76 7.44 21.49
C ARG A 181 -15.20 7.74 22.93
N GLU A 182 -14.27 7.73 23.87
CA GLU A 182 -14.53 8.07 25.27
C GLU A 182 -14.91 9.54 25.43
N SER A 183 -14.24 10.45 24.71
CA SER A 183 -14.56 11.88 24.72
C SER A 183 -15.93 12.20 24.10
N GLY A 184 -16.36 11.44 23.08
CA GLY A 184 -17.68 11.62 22.44
C GLY A 184 -18.84 10.95 23.18
N ASP A 185 -18.56 10.03 24.11
CA ASP A 185 -19.56 9.37 24.97
C ASP A 185 -19.73 10.13 26.31
N GLY A 186 -18.67 10.77 26.80
CA GLY A 186 -18.72 11.65 27.98
C GLY A 186 -19.62 12.88 27.83
N ASP A 187 -19.69 13.44 26.62
CA ASP A 187 -20.56 14.58 26.27
C ASP A 187 -22.06 14.21 26.20
N LYS A 188 -22.38 12.90 26.15
CA LYS A 188 -23.76 12.40 26.08
C LYS A 188 -24.31 11.91 27.42
N ARG A 189 -23.56 12.00 28.51
CA ARG A 189 -24.12 11.72 29.83
C ARG A 189 -25.04 12.89 30.19
N PRO A 190 -26.36 12.69 30.31
CA PRO A 190 -27.19 13.74 30.88
C PRO A 190 -26.68 13.99 32.29
N LEU A 191 -26.47 15.26 32.63
CA LEU A 191 -26.27 15.68 34.01
C LEU A 191 -27.49 15.18 34.79
N GLY A 192 -27.31 14.05 35.46
CA GLY A 192 -28.23 13.58 36.48
C GLY A 192 -28.14 14.55 37.66
N VAL A 193 -28.89 15.64 37.56
CA VAL A 193 -29.37 16.39 38.72
C VAL A 193 -30.74 15.77 39.00
N GLY A 194 -30.96 14.97 40.04
CA GLY A 194 -30.28 14.98 41.32
C GLY A 194 -30.83 16.06 42.24
N GLU A 195 -32.07 16.55 42.07
CA GLU A 195 -32.80 17.26 43.12
C GLU A 195 -34.32 17.01 43.02
N ALA A 196 -34.81 16.14 43.91
CA ALA A 196 -36.14 16.19 44.51
C ALA A 196 -36.15 15.21 45.69
N GLY A 197 -35.34 15.53 46.69
CA GLY A 197 -35.54 15.02 48.04
C GLY A 197 -36.54 15.92 48.77
N LEU A 198 -37.39 15.26 49.56
CA LEU A 198 -38.27 15.80 50.62
C LEU A 198 -39.62 16.39 50.16
#